data_AF-A0A9W3JFH1-F1
#
_entry.id   AF-A0A9W3JFH1-F1
#
_cell.length_a   1.000
_cell.length_b   1.000
_cell.length_c   1.000
_cell.angle_alpha   90.00
_cell.angle_beta   90.00
_cell.angle_gamma   90.00
#
_symmetry.space_group_name_H-M   'P 1'
#
loop_
_entity.id
_entity.type
_entity.pdbx_description
1 polymer ?
#
loop_
_entity_poly.entity_id
_entity_poly.type
_entity_poly.pdbx_seq_one_letter_code
_entity_poly.pdbx_strand_id
1 'polypeptide(L)' 'MANAKKKKVRKAIARRATVVEKHQVNKAWRNIFVQAGIIK' A
#
# COMPACT_ATOMS: atom_id res chain seq x y z
N MET A 1 -7.31 18.92 22.98
CA MET A 1 -7.98 17.76 22.32
C MET A 1 -7.88 17.75 20.79
N ALA A 2 -8.09 18.88 20.09
CA ALA A 2 -8.12 18.94 18.62
C ALA A 2 -6.83 18.45 17.92
N ASN A 3 -5.66 18.84 18.43
CA ASN A 3 -4.36 18.46 17.84
C ASN A 3 -4.09 16.94 17.91
N ALA A 4 -4.51 16.29 18.99
CA ALA A 4 -4.35 14.84 19.15
C ALA A 4 -5.20 14.06 18.13
N LYS A 5 -6.44 14.50 17.87
CA LYS A 5 -7.33 13.90 16.88
C LYS A 5 -6.75 14.03 15.46
N LYS A 6 -6.25 15.22 15.10
CA LYS A 6 -5.58 15.48 13.80
C LYS A 6 -4.35 14.58 13.61
N LYS A 7 -3.54 14.39 14.66
CA LYS A 7 -2.36 13.49 14.62
C LYS A 7 -2.76 12.03 14.39
N LYS A 8 -3.80 11.54 15.08
CA LYS A 8 -4.31 10.17 14.91
C LYS A 8 -4.81 9.93 13.48
N VAL A 9 -5.56 10.87 12.90
CA VAL A 9 -6.08 10.77 11.53
C VAL A 9 -4.93 10.71 10.52
N ARG A 10 -3.94 11.61 10.60
CA ARG A 10 -2.76 11.57 9.71
C ARG A 10 -2.02 10.23 9.80
N LYS A 11 -1.84 9.70 11.01
CA LYS A 11 -1.18 8.41 11.21
C LYS A 11 -1.96 7.25 10.59
N ALA A 12 -3.28 7.27 10.67
CA ALA A 12 -4.13 6.26 10.03
C ALA A 12 -4.05 6.33 8.50
N ILE A 13 -4.07 7.54 7.92
CA ILE A 13 -3.92 7.74 6.47
C ILE A 13 -2.56 7.24 5.98
N ALA A 14 -1.47 7.62 6.66
CA ALA A 14 -0.12 7.17 6.30
C ALA A 14 0.00 5.64 6.32
N ARG A 15 -0.52 4.98 7.36
CA ARG A 15 -0.54 3.51 7.44
C ARG A 15 -1.32 2.87 6.29
N ARG A 16 -2.47 3.42 5.93
CA ARG A 16 -3.27 2.92 4.79
C ARG A 16 -2.53 3.12 3.47
N ALA A 17 -1.89 4.26 3.26
CA ALA A 17 -1.10 4.52 2.07
C ALA A 17 0.02 3.48 1.89
N THR A 18 0.77 3.16 2.95
CA THR A 18 1.82 2.13 2.88
C THR A 18 1.26 0.74 2.56
N VAL A 19 0.08 0.39 3.09
CA VAL A 19 -0.56 -0.90 2.78
C VAL A 19 -1.03 -0.95 1.33
N VAL A 20 -1.62 0.14 0.82
CA VAL A 20 -2.04 0.26 -0.58
C VAL A 20 -0.83 0.18 -1.51
N GLU A 21 0.26 0.88 -1.20
CA GLU A 21 1.51 0.83 -1.96
C GLU A 21 2.07 -0.59 -2.01
N LYS A 22 2.15 -1.30 -0.86
CA LYS A 22 2.58 -2.71 -0.84
C LYS A 22 1.67 -3.60 -1.68
N HIS A 23 0.36 -3.40 -1.61
CA HIS A 23 -0.59 -4.16 -2.42
C HIS A 23 -0.40 -3.91 -3.92
N GLN A 24 -0.23 -2.65 -4.32
CA GLN A 24 0.02 -2.27 -5.71
C GLN A 24 1.35 -2.80 -6.22
N VAL A 25 2.42 -2.71 -5.42
CA VAL A 25 3.75 -3.25 -5.75
C VAL A 25 3.67 -4.76 -5.93
N ASN A 26 3.08 -5.49 -4.99
CA ASN A 26 2.92 -6.94 -5.10
C ASN A 26 2.08 -7.34 -6.33
N LYS A 27 1.00 -6.60 -6.61
CA LYS A 27 0.16 -6.83 -7.79
C LYS A 27 0.93 -6.54 -9.08
N ALA A 28 1.68 -5.45 -9.13
CA ALA A 28 2.48 -5.06 -10.30
C ALA A 28 3.59 -6.09 -10.57
N TRP A 29 4.34 -6.49 -9.55
CA TRP A 29 5.34 -7.55 -9.68
C TRP A 29 4.72 -8.85 -10.16
N ARG A 30 3.62 -9.30 -9.53
CA ARG A 30 2.95 -10.53 -9.96
C ARG A 30 2.44 -10.45 -11.39
N ASN A 31 1.87 -9.31 -11.80
CA ASN A 31 1.47 -9.11 -13.19
C ASN A 31 2.66 -9.16 -14.16
N ILE A 32 3.79 -8.52 -13.82
CA ILE A 32 5.01 -8.57 -14.64
C ILE A 32 5.53 -10.01 -14.75
N PHE A 33 5.63 -10.74 -13.63
CA PHE A 33 6.17 -12.10 -13.62
C PHE A 33 5.23 -13.12 -14.28
N VAL A 34 3.92 -12.97 -14.14
CA VAL A 34 2.92 -13.82 -14.82
C VAL A 34 2.89 -13.49 -16.31
N GLN A 35 2.88 -12.22 -16.70
CA GLN A 35 2.91 -11.80 -18.10
C GLN A 35 4.20 -12.21 -18.80
N ALA A 36 5.33 -12.15 -18.09
CA ALA A 36 6.62 -12.65 -18.58
C ALA A 36 6.68 -14.19 -18.65
N GLY A 37 5.65 -14.92 -18.17
CA GLY A 37 5.60 -16.38 -18.16
C GLY A 37 6.62 -17.03 -17.21
N ILE A 38 7.22 -16.25 -16.32
CA ILE A 38 8.21 -16.71 -15.34
C ILE A 38 7.51 -17.48 -14.22
N ILE A 39 6.33 -16.99 -13.80
CA ILE A 39 5.47 -17.65 -12.83
C ILE A 39 4.23 -18.15 -13.57
N LYS A 40 3.92 -19.44 -13.39
CA LYS A 40 2.78 -20.13 -14.00
C LYS A 40 1.47 -19.80 -13.28
#